data_AF-A0A945AEI3-F1
#
_entry.id   AF-A0A945AEI3-F1
#
_cell.length_a   1.000
_cell.length_b   1.000
_cell.length_c   1.000
_cell.angle_alpha   90.00
_cell.angle_beta   90.00
_cell.angle_gamma   90.00
#
_symmetry.space_group_name_H-M   'P 1'
#
loop_
_entity.id
_entity.type
_entity.pdbx_description
1 polymer ?
#
loop_
_entity_poly.entity_id
_entity_poly.type
_entity_poly.pdbx_seq_one_letter_code
_entity_poly.pdbx_strand_id
1 'polypeptide(L)'
;MADTIQEKMGDEFPRDRRGFWQPPRGTAPSNPVFAWPPRPLASLKWLYGYLFPWNLIYMSIATLTWFYWQPALSRCATFQWDWVLEMFVRNEIMLVAIVSAWHVQLWSQKKQGTNYKYTSDWLATGHRKFLGGSQLWDNVFWSCVSGGIIWTAYEVVMMWA
;
A
#
# COMPACT_ATOMS: atom_id res chain seq x y z
N MET A 1 -28.70 -10.08 21.49
CA MET A 1 -27.88 -8.93 21.92
C MET A 1 -26.68 -8.69 20.99
N ALA A 2 -26.01 -9.74 20.48
CA ALA A 2 -25.04 -9.61 19.40
C ALA A 2 -25.68 -9.12 18.07
N ASP A 3 -26.87 -9.64 17.75
CA ASP A 3 -27.59 -9.28 16.52
C ASP A 3 -27.96 -7.79 16.46
N THR A 4 -28.28 -7.18 17.61
CA THR A 4 -28.66 -5.76 17.74
C THR A 4 -27.49 -4.79 17.50
N ILE A 5 -26.24 -5.25 17.69
CA ILE A 5 -25.04 -4.45 17.43
C ILE A 5 -24.65 -4.51 15.94
N GLN A 6 -24.85 -5.67 15.31
CA GLN A 6 -24.59 -5.89 13.89
C GLN A 6 -25.47 -4.99 13.01
N GLU A 7 -26.75 -4.85 13.37
CA GLU A 7 -27.73 -4.06 12.63
C GLU A 7 -27.42 -2.55 12.63
N LYS A 8 -26.75 -2.02 13.68
CA LYS A 8 -26.40 -0.60 13.79
C LYS A 8 -25.14 -0.18 13.01
N MET A 9 -24.29 -1.11 12.59
CA MET A 9 -23.01 -0.77 11.94
C MET A 9 -22.98 -1.02 10.42
N GLY A 10 -24.04 -1.57 9.83
CA GLY A 10 -24.07 -1.90 8.40
C GLY A 10 -22.99 -2.91 8.00
N ASP A 11 -22.48 -3.67 8.96
CA ASP A 11 -21.40 -4.63 8.77
C ASP A 11 -21.96 -5.96 8.29
N GLU A 12 -21.48 -6.41 7.13
CA GLU A 12 -21.88 -7.69 6.53
C GLU A 12 -21.26 -8.89 7.27
N PHE A 13 -20.20 -8.66 8.05
CA PHE A 13 -19.41 -9.71 8.68
C PHE A 13 -19.54 -9.75 10.21
N PRO A 14 -19.47 -10.96 10.82
CA PRO A 14 -19.50 -11.10 12.28
C PRO A 14 -18.25 -10.49 12.92
N ARG A 15 -18.45 -9.85 14.08
CA ARG A 15 -17.40 -9.23 14.90
C ARG A 15 -17.31 -9.86 16.28
N ASP A 16 -16.14 -9.74 16.90
CA ASP A 16 -15.96 -10.13 18.28
C ASP A 16 -16.67 -9.16 19.25
N ARG A 17 -16.67 -9.49 20.55
CA ARG A 17 -17.29 -8.63 21.59
C ARG A 17 -16.62 -7.26 21.74
N ARG A 18 -15.39 -7.10 21.24
CA ARG A 18 -14.63 -5.83 21.27
C ARG A 18 -14.90 -4.98 20.02
N GLY A 19 -15.69 -5.48 19.07
CA GLY A 19 -15.96 -4.81 17.80
C GLY A 19 -14.90 -5.04 16.72
N PHE A 20 -13.96 -5.98 16.95
CA PHE A 20 -12.92 -6.30 16.00
C PHE A 20 -13.38 -7.38 15.01
N TRP A 21 -12.95 -7.24 13.77
CA TRP A 21 -13.21 -8.21 12.71
C TRP A 21 -11.99 -9.10 12.49
N GLN A 22 -12.21 -10.38 12.22
CA GLN A 22 -11.17 -11.33 11.86
C GLN A 22 -11.60 -12.16 10.63
N PRO A 23 -10.67 -12.50 9.72
CA PRO A 23 -10.98 -13.30 8.56
C PRO A 23 -11.41 -14.72 8.97
N PRO A 24 -12.56 -15.23 8.48
CA PRO A 24 -13.07 -16.56 8.86
C PRO A 24 -12.15 -17.71 8.45
N ARG A 25 -11.36 -17.52 7.39
CA ARG A 25 -10.54 -18.58 6.77
C ARG A 25 -9.18 -18.80 7.43
N GLY A 26 -8.82 -18.04 8.47
CA GLY A 26 -7.50 -18.15 9.10
C GLY A 26 -6.37 -17.93 8.10
N THR A 27 -5.23 -18.59 8.31
CA THR A 27 -4.05 -18.46 7.44
C THR A 27 -4.30 -19.06 6.06
N ALA A 28 -3.99 -18.28 5.02
CA ALA A 28 -4.09 -18.73 3.63
C ALA A 28 -3.25 -20.02 3.41
N PRO A 29 -3.71 -20.94 2.55
CA PRO A 29 -2.96 -22.16 2.24
C PRO A 29 -1.60 -21.82 1.63
N SER A 30 -0.62 -22.69 1.88
CA SER A 30 0.75 -22.55 1.38
C SER A 30 0.78 -22.38 -0.14
N ASN A 31 1.62 -21.46 -0.63
CA ASN A 31 1.77 -21.21 -2.07
C ASN A 31 2.17 -22.51 -2.81
N PRO A 32 1.43 -22.92 -3.85
CA PRO A 32 1.72 -24.16 -4.60
C PRO A 32 3.08 -24.17 -5.29
N VAL A 33 3.74 -23.01 -5.46
CA VAL A 33 5.13 -22.91 -5.95
C VAL A 33 6.12 -23.58 -4.99
N PHE A 34 5.86 -23.53 -3.68
CA PHE A 34 6.72 -24.13 -2.66
C PHE A 34 6.21 -25.50 -2.20
N ALA A 35 5.24 -26.10 -2.91
CA ALA A 35 4.71 -27.40 -2.55
C ALA A 35 5.70 -28.52 -2.90
N TRP A 36 5.92 -29.43 -1.94
CA TRP A 36 6.55 -30.71 -2.18
C TRP A 36 5.52 -31.84 -1.99
N PRO A 37 5.35 -32.77 -2.94
CA PRO A 37 6.03 -32.84 -4.24
C PRO A 37 5.62 -31.68 -5.19
N PRO A 38 6.47 -31.32 -6.18
CA PRO A 38 6.20 -30.21 -7.10
C PRO A 38 4.88 -30.38 -7.86
N ARG A 39 4.08 -29.30 -7.95
CA ARG A 39 2.75 -29.30 -8.59
C ARG A 39 2.68 -28.29 -9.76
N PRO A 40 3.32 -28.55 -10.91
CA PRO A 40 3.54 -27.55 -11.96
C PRO A 40 2.26 -26.90 -12.49
N LEU A 41 1.19 -27.68 -12.72
CA LEU A 41 -0.09 -27.14 -13.18
C LEU A 41 -0.74 -26.19 -12.14
N ALA A 42 -0.65 -26.54 -10.85
CA ALA A 42 -1.15 -25.69 -9.78
C ALA A 42 -0.33 -24.41 -9.64
N SER A 43 1.00 -24.50 -9.80
CA SER A 43 1.91 -23.35 -9.80
C SER A 43 1.65 -22.41 -10.98
N LEU A 44 1.38 -22.93 -12.18
CA LEU A 44 1.03 -22.12 -13.36
C LEU A 44 -0.31 -21.41 -13.19
N LYS A 45 -1.34 -22.12 -12.70
CA LYS A 45 -2.65 -21.50 -12.40
C LYS A 45 -2.52 -20.41 -11.34
N TRP A 46 -1.71 -20.67 -10.31
CA TRP A 46 -1.40 -19.67 -9.30
C TRP A 46 -0.67 -18.47 -9.90
N LEU A 47 0.32 -18.68 -10.76
CA LEU A 47 1.08 -17.61 -11.41
C LEU A 47 0.17 -16.71 -12.24
N TYR A 48 -0.79 -17.28 -12.98
CA TYR A 48 -1.77 -16.48 -13.73
C TYR A 48 -2.59 -15.57 -12.80
N GLY A 49 -3.13 -16.12 -11.70
CA GLY A 49 -3.88 -15.34 -10.71
C GLY A 49 -3.02 -14.38 -9.89
N TYR A 50 -1.73 -14.65 -9.78
CA TYR A 50 -0.75 -13.75 -9.17
C TYR A 50 -0.46 -12.58 -10.10
N LEU A 51 -0.25 -12.80 -11.39
CA LEU A 51 0.10 -11.76 -12.36
C LEU A 51 -1.08 -10.81 -12.65
N PHE A 52 -2.29 -11.34 -12.80
CA PHE A 52 -3.44 -10.56 -13.23
C PHE A 52 -4.48 -10.33 -12.10
N PRO A 53 -5.09 -9.14 -12.01
CA PRO A 53 -4.77 -7.90 -12.74
C PRO A 53 -3.75 -7.02 -12.01
N TRP A 54 -3.58 -7.19 -10.70
CA TRP A 54 -2.91 -6.22 -9.84
C TRP A 54 -1.41 -6.11 -10.12
N ASN A 55 -0.71 -7.24 -10.25
CA ASN A 55 0.73 -7.21 -10.52
C ASN A 55 1.04 -6.66 -11.90
N LEU A 56 0.17 -6.88 -12.90
CA LEU A 56 0.32 -6.25 -14.20
C LEU A 56 0.25 -4.72 -14.12
N ILE A 57 -0.62 -4.17 -13.27
CA ILE A 57 -0.70 -2.72 -13.03
C ILE A 57 0.62 -2.23 -12.43
N TYR A 58 1.16 -2.92 -11.42
CA TYR A 58 2.44 -2.54 -10.81
C TYR A 58 3.62 -2.67 -11.78
N MET A 59 3.67 -3.74 -12.58
CA MET A 59 4.67 -3.90 -13.63
C MET A 59 4.58 -2.79 -14.67
N SER A 60 3.37 -2.37 -15.03
CA SER A 60 3.14 -1.28 -15.97
C SER A 60 3.63 0.04 -15.39
N ILE A 61 3.32 0.35 -14.14
CA ILE A 61 3.83 1.54 -13.44
C ILE A 61 5.37 1.51 -13.42
N ALA A 62 5.98 0.41 -12.98
CA ALA A 62 7.43 0.28 -12.94
C ALA A 62 8.09 0.46 -14.32
N THR A 63 7.52 -0.14 -15.35
CA THR A 63 8.02 -0.04 -16.73
C THR A 63 7.92 1.40 -17.25
N LEU A 64 6.77 2.05 -17.04
CA LEU A 64 6.57 3.44 -17.45
C LEU A 64 7.49 4.39 -16.69
N THR A 65 7.66 4.18 -15.38
CA THR A 65 8.59 4.97 -14.58
C THR A 65 10.02 4.81 -15.09
N TRP A 66 10.46 3.59 -15.39
CA TRP A 66 11.79 3.32 -15.93
C TRP A 66 12.06 4.02 -17.26
N PHE A 67 11.13 3.93 -18.21
CA PHE A 67 11.34 4.46 -19.55
C PHE A 67 11.15 5.97 -19.68
N TYR A 68 10.26 6.58 -18.88
CA TYR A 68 9.86 7.98 -19.07
C TYR A 68 10.28 8.91 -17.93
N TRP A 69 10.41 8.40 -16.70
CA TRP A 69 10.62 9.22 -15.51
C TRP A 69 11.97 9.01 -14.84
N GLN A 70 12.74 8.00 -15.26
CA GLN A 70 14.07 7.76 -14.72
C GLN A 70 15.07 8.74 -15.34
N PRO A 71 15.98 9.35 -14.56
CA PRO A 71 17.05 10.14 -15.13
C PRO A 71 17.95 9.26 -16.01
N ALA A 72 18.56 9.89 -17.03
CA ALA A 72 19.52 9.21 -17.88
C ALA A 72 20.67 8.64 -17.05
N LEU A 73 21.01 7.37 -17.27
CA LEU A 73 22.08 6.67 -16.55
C LEU A 73 23.44 7.39 -16.63
N SER A 74 23.69 8.12 -17.71
CA SER A 74 24.90 8.96 -17.85
C SER A 74 24.98 10.08 -16.81
N ARG A 75 23.85 10.62 -16.34
CA ARG A 75 23.80 11.63 -15.26
C ARG A 75 24.08 11.00 -13.89
N CYS A 76 23.64 9.76 -13.70
CA CYS A 76 23.79 9.03 -12.43
C CYS A 76 25.24 8.59 -12.15
N ALA A 77 26.16 8.70 -13.12
CA ALA A 77 27.58 8.37 -12.92
C ALA A 77 28.28 9.25 -11.86
N THR A 78 27.77 10.47 -11.64
CA THR A 78 28.28 11.37 -10.58
C THR A 78 27.14 11.82 -9.68
N PHE A 79 27.39 11.84 -8.38
CA PHE A 79 26.42 12.37 -7.41
C PHE A 79 26.20 13.86 -7.66
N GLN A 80 24.99 14.19 -8.09
CA GLN A 80 24.55 15.55 -8.33
C GLN A 80 23.13 15.71 -7.79
N TRP A 81 22.84 16.87 -7.20
CA TRP A 81 21.55 17.11 -6.55
C TRP A 81 20.39 17.23 -7.55
N ASP A 82 20.67 17.55 -8.82
CA ASP A 82 19.67 17.75 -9.86
C ASP A 82 18.84 16.47 -10.10
N TRP A 83 19.49 15.36 -10.40
CA TRP A 83 18.81 14.09 -10.69
C TRP A 83 18.31 13.40 -9.40
N VAL A 84 18.97 13.63 -8.27
CA VAL A 84 18.50 13.15 -6.96
C VAL A 84 17.17 13.82 -6.58
N LEU A 85 17.07 15.15 -6.73
CA LEU A 85 15.85 15.89 -6.45
C LEU A 85 14.75 15.57 -7.46
N GLU A 86 15.09 15.38 -8.74
CA GLU A 86 14.16 14.91 -9.77
C GLU A 86 13.52 13.58 -9.39
N MET A 87 14.34 12.60 -8.97
CA MET A 87 13.86 11.30 -8.48
C MET A 87 13.03 11.41 -7.20
N PHE A 88 13.45 12.28 -6.27
CA PHE A 88 12.70 12.53 -5.04
C PHE A 88 11.30 13.06 -5.33
N VAL A 89 11.19 14.14 -6.12
CA VAL A 89 9.90 14.75 -6.48
C VAL A 89 9.01 13.77 -7.21
N ARG A 90 9.55 12.97 -8.14
CA ARG A 90 8.80 11.92 -8.82
C ARG A 90 8.26 10.87 -7.83
N ASN A 91 9.07 10.42 -6.87
CA ASN A 91 8.62 9.47 -5.85
C ASN A 91 7.50 10.02 -4.98
N GLU A 92 7.62 11.27 -4.57
CA GLU A 92 6.58 11.94 -3.79
C GLU A 92 5.27 12.05 -4.55
N ILE A 93 5.32 12.45 -5.83
CA ILE A 93 4.13 12.52 -6.69
C ILE A 93 3.49 11.13 -6.81
N MET A 94 4.27 10.09 -7.07
CA MET A 94 3.76 8.73 -7.22
C MET A 94 3.16 8.19 -5.91
N LEU A 95 3.85 8.38 -4.79
CA LEU A 95 3.40 7.98 -3.46
C LEU A 95 2.07 8.65 -3.12
N VAL A 96 2.01 9.98 -3.23
CA VAL A 96 0.81 10.75 -2.91
C VAL A 96 -0.33 10.36 -3.84
N ALA A 97 -0.11 10.25 -5.16
CA ALA A 97 -1.16 9.91 -6.11
C ALA A 97 -1.78 8.53 -5.84
N ILE A 98 -0.94 7.49 -5.68
CA ILE A 98 -1.40 6.12 -5.48
C ILE A 98 -2.09 5.98 -4.11
N VAL A 99 -1.45 6.45 -3.04
CA VAL A 99 -2.02 6.34 -1.68
C VAL A 99 -3.30 7.15 -1.57
N SER A 100 -3.36 8.37 -2.14
CA SER A 100 -4.57 9.19 -2.11
C SER A 100 -5.73 8.55 -2.84
N ALA A 101 -5.49 7.87 -3.98
CA ALA A 101 -6.55 7.18 -4.72
C ALA A 101 -7.27 6.14 -3.84
N TRP A 102 -6.52 5.37 -3.06
CA TRP A 102 -7.07 4.42 -2.09
C TRP A 102 -7.66 5.13 -0.87
N HIS A 103 -6.95 6.12 -0.34
CA HIS A 103 -7.33 6.81 0.88
C HIS A 103 -8.67 7.53 0.73
N VAL A 104 -8.89 8.22 -0.39
CA VAL A 104 -10.16 8.89 -0.70
C VAL A 104 -11.30 7.88 -0.75
N GLN A 105 -11.12 6.74 -1.43
CA GLN A 105 -12.20 5.76 -1.58
C GLN A 105 -12.54 5.05 -0.26
N LEU A 106 -11.52 4.67 0.50
CA LEU A 106 -11.68 3.80 1.67
C LEU A 106 -11.90 4.58 2.98
N TRP A 107 -11.33 5.78 3.14
CA TRP A 107 -11.43 6.56 4.38
C TRP A 107 -12.27 7.83 4.25
N SER A 108 -12.16 8.58 3.15
CA SER A 108 -12.95 9.80 2.96
C SER A 108 -14.40 9.45 2.57
N GLN A 109 -14.56 8.66 1.51
CA GLN A 109 -15.86 8.23 0.99
C GLN A 109 -16.41 7.02 1.73
N LYS A 110 -15.57 6.30 2.50
CA LYS A 110 -15.95 5.12 3.29
C LYS A 110 -16.76 4.10 2.46
N LYS A 111 -16.38 3.88 1.20
CA LYS A 111 -17.16 3.05 0.25
C LYS A 111 -17.41 1.63 0.75
N GLN A 112 -16.50 1.09 1.56
CA GLN A 112 -16.60 -0.25 2.14
C GLN A 112 -17.11 -0.25 3.58
N GLY A 113 -17.46 0.92 4.14
CA GLY A 113 -17.81 1.07 5.55
C GLY A 113 -16.73 0.50 6.45
N THR A 114 -17.15 -0.26 7.46
CA THR A 114 -16.24 -0.97 8.38
C THR A 114 -15.95 -2.41 7.95
N ASN A 115 -16.46 -2.87 6.79
CA ASN A 115 -16.18 -4.20 6.27
C ASN A 115 -14.68 -4.39 6.03
N TYR A 116 -14.17 -5.59 6.34
CA TYR A 116 -12.74 -5.96 6.25
C TYR A 116 -11.78 -5.19 7.16
N LYS A 117 -12.28 -4.24 7.95
CA LYS A 117 -11.47 -3.45 8.85
C LYS A 117 -11.34 -4.17 10.20
N TYR A 118 -10.11 -4.51 10.55
CA TYR A 118 -9.80 -5.21 11.80
C TYR A 118 -10.37 -4.47 13.03
N THR A 119 -10.26 -3.14 13.05
CA THR A 119 -10.80 -2.26 14.09
C THR A 119 -11.88 -1.37 13.49
N SER A 120 -12.99 -1.14 14.17
CA SER A 120 -14.04 -0.22 13.67
C SER A 120 -13.59 1.25 13.64
N ASP A 121 -12.60 1.62 14.46
CA ASP A 121 -12.11 3.00 14.66
C ASP A 121 -11.65 3.71 13.39
N TRP A 122 -12.24 4.88 13.10
CA TRP A 122 -11.83 5.75 12.01
C TRP A 122 -10.60 6.60 12.37
N LEU A 123 -10.04 7.32 11.38
CA LEU A 123 -8.88 8.18 11.60
C LEU A 123 -9.11 9.15 12.74
N ALA A 124 -8.17 9.19 13.67
CA ALA A 124 -8.23 10.05 14.83
C ALA A 124 -7.96 11.52 14.46
N THR A 125 -8.80 12.42 14.97
CA THR A 125 -8.67 13.88 14.85
C THR A 125 -8.77 14.53 16.23
N GLY A 126 -8.08 15.66 16.44
CA GLY A 126 -8.05 16.38 17.72
C GLY A 126 -7.14 15.76 18.80
N HIS A 127 -6.31 14.78 18.46
CA HIS A 127 -5.44 14.10 19.43
C HIS A 127 -4.00 14.62 19.38
N ARG A 128 -3.47 15.05 20.55
CA ARG A 128 -2.09 15.58 20.70
C ARG A 128 -0.97 14.61 20.31
N LYS A 129 -1.28 13.31 20.21
CA LYS A 129 -0.33 12.27 19.79
C LYS A 129 0.14 12.45 18.34
N PHE A 130 -0.71 13.00 17.48
CA PHE A 130 -0.44 13.11 16.05
C PHE A 130 0.06 14.51 15.69
N LEU A 131 0.97 14.59 14.73
CA LEU A 131 1.39 15.85 14.15
C LEU A 131 0.18 16.64 13.64
N GLY A 132 0.08 17.91 14.07
CA GLY A 132 -1.06 18.78 13.74
C GLY A 132 -2.40 18.30 14.29
N GLY A 133 -2.43 17.39 15.27
CA GLY A 133 -3.65 16.87 15.86
C GLY A 133 -4.48 15.97 14.94
N SER A 134 -3.93 15.55 13.80
CA SER A 134 -4.63 14.76 12.79
C SER A 134 -3.77 13.58 12.37
N GLN A 135 -4.31 12.37 12.55
CA GLN A 135 -3.62 11.14 12.14
C GLN A 135 -3.35 11.11 10.62
N LEU A 136 -4.20 11.76 9.82
CA LEU A 136 -3.96 11.86 8.38
C LEU A 136 -2.68 12.67 8.08
N TRP A 137 -2.55 13.84 8.67
CA TRP A 137 -1.39 14.71 8.45
C TRP A 137 -0.10 14.06 8.97
N ASP A 138 -0.18 13.41 10.13
CA ASP A 138 0.92 12.64 10.68
C ASP A 138 1.38 11.53 9.72
N ASN A 139 0.44 10.74 9.21
CA ASN A 139 0.74 9.68 8.25
C ASN A 139 1.33 10.22 6.95
N VAL A 140 0.78 11.30 6.39
CA VAL A 140 1.30 11.92 5.16
C VAL A 140 2.72 12.42 5.38
N PHE A 141 2.96 13.16 6.46
CA PHE A 141 4.27 13.68 6.80
C PHE A 141 5.31 12.56 6.93
N TRP A 142 5.03 11.53 7.73
CA TRP A 142 5.98 10.44 7.93
C TRP A 142 6.15 9.56 6.69
N SER A 143 5.13 9.41 5.86
CA SER A 143 5.24 8.67 4.59
C SER A 143 6.17 9.38 3.61
N CYS A 144 6.03 10.70 3.45
CA CYS A 144 6.87 11.50 2.55
C CYS A 144 8.29 11.70 3.13
N VAL A 145 8.39 12.19 4.36
CA VAL A 145 9.68 12.57 4.96
C VAL A 145 10.51 11.36 5.36
N SER A 146 9.92 10.31 5.91
CA SER A 146 10.68 9.10 6.25
C SER A 146 10.70 8.13 5.07
N GLY A 147 9.52 7.67 4.65
CA GLY A 147 9.40 6.67 3.60
C GLY A 147 9.97 7.14 2.25
N GLY A 148 9.56 8.32 1.79
CA GLY A 148 10.00 8.90 0.53
C GLY A 148 11.51 9.15 0.47
N ILE A 149 12.08 9.74 1.52
CA ILE A 149 13.55 9.96 1.61
C ILE A 149 14.31 8.62 1.60
N ILE A 150 13.91 7.63 2.39
CA ILE A 150 14.58 6.32 2.45
C ILE A 150 14.51 5.61 1.09
N TRP A 151 13.33 5.63 0.46
CA TRP A 151 13.12 5.03 -0.85
C TRP A 151 13.98 5.69 -1.94
N THR A 152 13.98 7.02 -2.00
CA THR A 152 14.83 7.75 -2.94
C THR A 152 16.31 7.52 -2.67
N ALA A 153 16.75 7.49 -1.41
CA ALA A 153 18.14 7.20 -1.08
C ALA A 153 18.57 5.82 -1.60
N TYR A 154 17.72 4.81 -1.44
CA TYR A 154 17.98 3.48 -1.98
C TYR A 154 18.08 3.49 -3.52
N GLU A 155 17.13 4.13 -4.20
CA GLU A 155 17.19 4.22 -5.67
C GLU A 155 18.42 4.97 -6.17
N VAL A 156 18.78 6.08 -5.51
CA VAL A 156 19.94 6.91 -5.86
C VAL A 156 21.22 6.09 -5.78
N VAL A 157 21.38 5.28 -4.72
CA VAL A 157 22.53 4.37 -4.58
C VAL A 157 22.52 3.28 -5.66
N MET A 158 21.36 2.71 -5.95
CA MET A 158 21.21 1.66 -6.98
C MET A 158 21.49 2.18 -8.41
N MET A 159 21.24 3.46 -8.69
CA MET A 159 21.48 4.07 -10.00
C MET A 159 22.92 4.54 -10.18
N TRP A 160 23.60 4.85 -9.07
CA TRP A 160 25.01 5.27 -9.07
C TRP A 160 25.98 4.08 -9.11
N ALA A 161 25.61 2.96 -8.45
CA ALA A 161 26.42 1.74 -8.37
C ALA A 161 26.41 0.92 -9.68
#